data_AF-A0A7Y2G728-F1
#
_entry.id   AF-A0A7Y2G728-F1
#
_cell.length_a   1.000
_cell.length_b   1.000
_cell.length_c   1.000
_cell.angle_alpha   90.00
_cell.angle_beta   90.00
_cell.angle_gamma   90.00
#
_symmetry.space_group_name_H-M   'P 1'
#
loop_
_entity.id
_entity.type
_entity.pdbx_description
1 polymer ?
#
loop_
_entity_poly.entity_id
_entity_poly.type
_entity_poly.pdbx_seq_one_letter_code
_entity_poly.pdbx_strand_id
1 'polypeptide(L)' 'MDLEGVRRAFPALAGPWTFLDNAGGSQTLAAVADRIRDYLLTSDVQLGASYDVSELAGERVAAGQAAV' A
#
# COMPACT_ATOMS: atom_id res chain seq x y z
N MET A 1 18.87 15.05 -2.25
CA MET A 1 17.85 14.03 -1.93
C MET A 1 17.76 13.94 -0.41
N ASP A 2 16.56 14.07 0.15
CA ASP A 2 16.32 13.96 1.60
C ASP A 2 16.19 12.48 1.99
N LEU A 3 17.33 11.86 2.36
CA LEU A 3 17.35 10.45 2.75
C LEU A 3 16.61 10.19 4.06
N GLU A 4 16.60 11.14 4.98
CA GLU A 4 15.92 10.99 6.27
C GLU A 4 14.40 11.03 6.08
N GLY A 5 13.91 11.93 5.22
CA GLY A 5 12.52 11.93 4.76
C GLY A 5 12.11 10.61 4.12
N VAL A 6 12.95 10.06 3.21
CA VAL A 6 12.68 8.77 2.57
C VAL A 6 12.64 7.64 3.60
N ARG A 7 13.62 7.54 4.51
CA ARG A 7 13.68 6.47 5.52
C ARG A 7 12.47 6.48 6.45
N ARG A 8 11.99 7.65 6.87
CA ARG A 8 10.79 7.78 7.71
C ARG A 8 9.52 7.25 7.04
N ALA A 9 9.48 7.17 5.71
CA ALA A 9 8.34 6.60 4.99
C ALA A 9 8.25 5.05 5.10
N PHE A 10 9.32 4.39 5.58
CA PHE A 10 9.41 2.94 5.77
C PHE A 10 9.50 2.60 7.27
N PRO A 11 8.38 2.31 7.96
CA PRO A 11 8.37 2.08 9.40
C PRO A 11 9.33 0.96 9.87
N ALA A 12 9.53 -0.07 9.04
CA ALA A 12 10.43 -1.17 9.35
C ALA A 12 11.90 -0.73 9.57
N LEU A 13 12.31 0.40 8.98
CA LEU A 13 13.68 0.92 9.11
C LEU A 13 13.96 1.63 10.46
N ALA A 14 12.94 1.83 11.29
CA ALA A 14 13.09 2.38 12.64
C ALA A 14 13.52 1.31 13.68
N GLY A 15 13.50 0.03 13.31
CA GLY A 15 13.93 -1.08 14.16
C GLY A 15 15.45 -1.24 14.23
N PRO A 16 15.95 -2.20 15.03
CA PRO A 16 17.38 -2.44 15.22
C PRO A 16 18.06 -3.16 14.04
N TRP A 17 17.32 -3.53 13.00
CA TRP A 17 17.82 -4.33 11.88
C TRP A 17 18.23 -3.47 10.69
N THR A 18 19.35 -3.85 10.06
CA THR A 18 19.75 -3.31 8.76
C THR A 18 19.34 -4.29 7.66
N PHE A 19 18.43 -3.84 6.77
CA PHE A 19 17.95 -4.65 5.66
C PHE A 19 18.84 -4.44 4.43
N LEU A 20 19.54 -5.48 4.01
CA LEU A 20 20.47 -5.46 2.87
C LEU A 20 20.06 -6.39 1.71
N ASP A 21 18.93 -7.08 1.83
CA ASP A 21 18.41 -7.99 0.81
C ASP A 21 17.08 -7.49 0.23
N ASN A 22 17.15 -6.41 -0.53
CA ASN A 22 15.97 -5.90 -1.25
C ASN A 22 15.59 -6.78 -2.45
N ALA A 23 16.48 -7.69 -2.90
CA ALA A 23 16.23 -8.63 -3.97
C ALA A 23 15.25 -9.74 -3.54
N GLY A 24 15.36 -10.20 -2.29
CA GLY A 24 14.38 -11.11 -1.67
C GLY A 24 13.06 -10.44 -1.30
N GLY A 25 13.05 -9.11 -1.11
CA GLY A 25 11.85 -8.32 -0.84
C GLY A 25 12.17 -6.97 -0.21
N SER A 26 11.51 -5.93 -0.69
CA SER A 26 11.68 -4.57 -0.14
C SER A 26 10.73 -4.33 1.04
N GLN A 27 11.13 -3.43 1.94
CA GLN A 27 10.26 -2.96 3.01
C GLN A 27 9.12 -2.11 2.46
N THR A 28 7.96 -2.19 3.09
CA THR A 28 6.73 -1.51 2.63
C THR A 28 6.66 -0.08 3.15
N LEU A 29 6.24 0.86 2.30
CA LEU A 29 5.90 2.21 2.74
C LEU A 29 4.65 2.21 3.63
N ALA A 30 4.61 3.07 4.64
CA ALA A 30 3.43 3.24 5.50
C ALA A 30 2.17 3.53 4.67
N ALA A 31 2.26 4.46 3.70
CA ALA A 31 1.15 4.84 2.83
C ALA A 31 0.59 3.68 1.99
N VAL A 32 1.44 2.74 1.56
CA VAL A 32 0.99 1.55 0.82
C VAL A 32 0.21 0.61 1.76
N ALA A 33 0.75 0.35 2.95
CA ALA A 33 0.09 -0.47 3.96
C ALA A 33 -1.25 0.15 4.40
N ASP A 34 -1.31 1.46 4.59
CA ASP A 34 -2.53 2.19 4.93
C ASP A 34 -3.61 2.06 3.84
N ARG A 35 -3.23 2.17 2.56
CA ARG A 35 -4.20 2.08 1.45
C ARG A 35 -4.75 0.66 1.27
N ILE A 36 -3.91 -0.36 1.49
CA ILE A 36 -4.35 -1.76 1.51
C ILE A 36 -5.29 -1.98 2.70
N ARG A 37 -4.92 -1.52 3.92
CA ARG A 37 -5.77 -1.63 5.11
C ARG A 37 -7.12 -0.97 4.89
N ASP A 38 -7.13 0.26 4.37
CA ASP A 38 -8.36 1.00 4.09
C ASP A 38 -9.28 0.23 3.13
N TYR A 39 -8.74 -0.26 2.01
CA TYR A 39 -9.50 -1.09 1.08
C TYR A 39 -10.09 -2.33 1.77
N LEU A 40 -9.25 -3.10 2.47
CA LEU A 40 -9.64 -4.35 3.12
C LEU A 40 -10.73 -4.16 4.17
N LEU A 41 -10.69 -3.05 4.91
CA LEU A 41 -11.63 -2.80 5.99
C LEU A 41 -12.90 -2.05 5.56
N THR A 42 -12.98 -1.52 4.34
CA THR A 42 -14.09 -0.64 3.94
C THR A 42 -14.76 -0.99 2.62
N SER A 43 -14.07 -1.65 1.68
CA SER A 43 -14.60 -1.92 0.35
C SER A 43 -14.15 -3.28 -0.23
N ASP A 44 -13.78 -4.24 0.61
CA ASP A 44 -13.35 -5.55 0.12
C ASP A 44 -14.55 -6.42 -0.28
N VAL A 45 -14.85 -6.41 -1.57
CA VAL A 45 -15.92 -7.20 -2.18
C VAL A 45 -15.51 -7.64 -3.58
N GLN A 46 -16.23 -8.63 -4.12
CA GLN A 46 -16.07 -9.02 -5.52
C GLN A 46 -16.32 -7.83 -6.45
N LEU A 47 -15.38 -7.59 -7.36
CA LEU A 47 -15.48 -6.52 -8.36
C LEU A 47 -16.48 -6.86 -9.47
N GLY A 48 -17.04 -5.81 -10.09
CA GLY A 48 -17.85 -5.93 -11.32
C GLY A 48 -19.36 -6.13 -11.10
N ALA A 49 -19.84 -6.06 -9.86
CA ALA A 49 -21.26 -5.93 -9.56
C ALA A 49 -21.69 -4.45 -9.57
N SER A 50 -22.99 -4.22 -9.78
CA SER A 50 -23.58 -2.88 -9.97
C SER A 50 -24.03 -2.19 -8.68
N TYR A 51 -23.62 -2.69 -7.51
CA TYR A 51 -23.91 -2.06 -6.22
C TYR A 51 -22.73 -1.20 -5.79
N ASP A 52 -23.02 -0.11 -5.07
CA ASP A 52 -22.09 0.98 -4.76
C ASP A 52 -20.73 0.50 -4.21
N VAL A 53 -20.73 -0.46 -3.28
CA VAL A 53 -19.49 -0.95 -2.66
C VAL A 53 -18.59 -1.71 -3.66
N SER A 54 -19.18 -2.42 -4.63
CA SER A 54 -18.42 -3.11 -5.69
C SER A 54 -17.86 -2.14 -6.72
N GLU A 55 -18.61 -1.09 -7.06
CA GLU A 55 -18.10 -0.02 -7.93
C GLU A 55 -16.91 0.69 -7.27
N LEU A 56 -17.06 1.10 -5.99
CA LEU A 56 -15.99 1.71 -5.20
C LEU A 56 -14.75 0.82 -5.09
N ALA A 57 -14.93 -0.48 -4.87
CA ALA A 57 -13.83 -1.44 -4.82
C ALA A 57 -13.05 -1.45 -6.15
N GLY A 58 -13.77 -1.44 -7.27
CA GLY A 58 -13.20 -1.41 -8.62
C GLY A 58 -12.41 -0.12 -8.88
N GLU A 59 -12.97 1.02 -8.51
CA GLU A 59 -12.30 2.33 -8.62
C GLU A 59 -11.01 2.38 -7.81
N ARG A 60 -11.02 1.87 -6.57
CA ARG A 60 -9.84 1.86 -5.68
C ARG A 60 -8.72 0.96 -6.20
N VAL A 61 -9.07 -0.19 -6.77
CA VAL A 61 -8.12 -1.10 -7.43
C VAL A 61 -7.53 -0.44 -8.68
N ALA A 62 -8.37 0.15 -9.54
CA ALA A 62 -7.92 0.85 -10.75
C ALA A 62 -7.00 2.04 -10.42
N ALA A 63 -7.35 2.83 -9.41
CA ALA A 63 -6.50 3.93 -8.92
C ALA A 63 -5.13 3.43 -8.43
N GLY A 64 -5.07 2.21 -7.87
CA GLY A 64 -3.79 1.60 -7.50
C GLY A 64 -2.93 1.17 -8.67
N GLN A 65 -3.56 0.61 -9.70
CA GLN A 65 -2.86 0.20 -10.92
C GLN A 65 -2.32 1.41 -11.68
N ALA A 66 -3.03 2.53 -11.66
CA ALA A 66 -2.61 3.78 -12.32
C ALA A 66 -1.52 4.56 -11.56
N ALA A 67 -1.27 4.24 -10.29
CA ALA A 67 -0.27 4.92 -9.45
C ALA A 67 1.15 4.34 -9.58
N VAL A 68 1.35 3.36 -10.48
CA VAL A 68 2.62 2.67 -10.75
C VAL A 68 3.43 3.40 -11.81
#